data_AF-A0A0K8Q5E1-F1
#
_entry.id   AF-A0A0K8Q5E1-F1
#
_cell.length_a   1.000
_cell.length_b   1.000
_cell.length_c   1.000
_cell.angle_alpha   90.00
_cell.angle_beta   90.00
_cell.angle_gamma   90.00
#
_symmetry.space_group_name_H-M   'P 1'
#
loop_
_entity.id
_entity.type
_entity.pdbx_description
1 polymer ?
#
loop_
_entity_poly.entity_id
_entity_poly.type
_entity_poly.pdbx_seq_one_letter_code
_entity_poly.pdbx_strand_id
1 'polypeptide(L)' 'RRRCPGHRLHHVVGHSCAGPAAGVRSQLASLGVSVEYSGACTLEQDGLFSYRRDKQTGRFAGLVWAHD' A
#
# COMPACT_ATOMS: atom_id res chain seq x y z
N ARG A 1 -13.43 -11.51 15.36
CA ARG A 1 -12.77 -10.19 15.54
C ARG A 1 -11.64 -10.07 14.52
N ARG A 2 -11.88 -9.45 13.36
CA ARG A 2 -10.79 -9.13 12.42
C ARG A 2 -10.75 -7.62 12.30
N ARG A 3 -9.76 -7.00 12.94
CA ARG A 3 -9.50 -5.58 12.73
C ARG A 3 -8.03 -5.37 12.46
N CYS A 4 -7.77 -4.93 11.24
CA CYS A 4 -6.74 -3.96 10.90
C CYS A 4 -7.23 -3.27 9.62
N PRO A 5 -7.71 -2.04 9.73
CA PRO A 5 -7.21 -1.07 8.77
C PRO A 5 -6.91 0.33 9.33
N GLY A 6 -5.88 0.93 8.73
CA GLY A 6 -5.79 2.36 8.44
C GLY A 6 -5.18 3.29 9.48
N HIS A 7 -5.34 3.06 10.79
CA HIS A 7 -4.81 4.01 11.77
C HIS A 7 -4.33 3.35 13.07
N ARG A 8 -3.03 3.56 13.34
CA ARG A 8 -2.25 3.15 14.53
C ARG A 8 -2.11 1.63 14.71
N LEU A 9 -1.08 1.07 14.09
CA LEU A 9 -0.63 -0.31 14.32
C LEU A 9 0.17 -0.38 15.62
N HIS A 10 -0.38 -1.06 16.63
CA HIS A 10 0.43 -1.65 17.70
C HIS A 10 0.74 -3.09 17.31
N HIS A 11 2.02 -3.48 17.50
CA HIS A 11 2.55 -4.80 17.21
C HIS A 11 1.61 -5.93 17.66
N VAL A 12 1.12 -6.73 16.72
CA VAL A 12 0.62 -8.08 17.01
C VAL A 12 1.63 -9.06 16.42
N VAL A 13 2.45 -9.64 17.29
CA VAL A 13 3.35 -10.75 16.94
C VAL A 13 2.48 -11.93 16.51
N GLY A 14 2.70 -12.43 15.28
CA GLY A 14 2.22 -13.73 14.81
C GLY A 14 1.44 -13.75 13.50
N HIS A 15 0.88 -12.62 13.01
CA HIS A 15 0.28 -12.50 11.68
C HIS A 15 0.55 -11.10 11.14
N SER A 16 1.42 -10.97 10.14
CA SER A 16 1.78 -9.67 9.56
C SER A 16 0.57 -9.03 8.89
N CYS A 17 -0.12 -8.11 9.57
CA CYS A 17 -1.09 -7.19 8.96
C CYS A 17 -0.40 -6.09 8.13
N ALA A 18 0.90 -6.20 7.91
CA ALA A 18 1.66 -5.34 7.03
C ALA A 18 1.15 -5.51 5.60
N GLY A 19 0.42 -4.51 5.10
CA GLY A 19 0.05 -4.46 3.69
C GLY A 19 1.30 -4.41 2.79
N PRO A 20 1.16 -4.68 1.49
CA PRO A 20 2.29 -4.70 0.55
C PRO A 20 3.20 -3.46 0.64
N ALA A 21 2.64 -2.28 0.92
CA ALA A 21 3.40 -1.04 1.08
C ALA A 21 4.38 -1.05 2.27
N ALA A 22 4.03 -1.67 3.39
CA ALA A 22 4.89 -1.72 4.58
C ALA A 22 6.13 -2.60 4.34
N GLY A 23 5.98 -3.70 3.59
CA GLY A 23 7.10 -4.56 3.18
C GLY A 23 8.06 -3.83 2.25
N VAL A 24 7.54 -3.17 1.21
CA VAL A 24 8.34 -2.37 0.27
C VAL A 24 9.07 -1.24 1.00
N ARG A 25 8.40 -0.54 1.93
CA ARG A 25 9.03 0.52 2.73
C ARG A 25 10.20 -0.02 3.55
N SER A 26 10.06 -1.19 4.18
CA SER A 26 11.16 -1.80 4.93
C SER A 26 12.37 -2.09 4.06
N GLN A 27 12.13 -2.58 2.84
CA GLN A 27 13.20 -2.89 1.89
C GLN A 27 13.90 -1.60 1.41
N LEU A 28 13.12 -0.59 1.03
CA LEU A 28 13.68 0.70 0.58
C LEU A 28 14.43 1.43 1.72
N ALA A 29 13.92 1.37 2.95
CA ALA A 29 14.61 1.92 4.12
C ALA A 29 15.95 1.21 4.38
N SER A 30 16.05 -0.11 4.20
CA SER A 30 17.32 -0.83 4.33
C SER A 30 18.37 -0.41 3.30
N LEU A 31 17.94 0.21 2.19
CA LEU A 31 18.80 0.75 1.14
C LEU A 31 19.06 2.26 1.31
N GLY A 32 18.57 2.88 2.39
CA GLY A 32 18.72 4.31 2.64
C GLY A 32 17.87 5.21 1.74
N VAL A 33 16.87 4.65 1.05
CA VAL A 33 16.00 5.41 0.13
C VAL A 33 14.86 6.06 0.91
N SER A 34 14.72 7.38 0.79
CA SER A 34 13.56 8.12 1.33
C SER A 34 12.31 7.84 0.50
N VAL A 35 11.20 7.52 1.16
CA VAL A 35 9.93 7.17 0.50
C VAL A 35 8.82 8.05 1.03
N GLU A 36 8.12 8.74 0.13
CA GLU A 36 6.87 9.43 0.43
C GLU A 36 5.68 8.50 0.20
N TYR A 37 4.73 8.48 1.14
CA TYR A 37 3.59 7.57 1.10
C TYR A 37 2.29 8.31 0.75
N SER A 38 1.67 7.96 -0.38
CA SER A 38 0.30 8.33 -0.66
C SER A 38 -0.64 7.46 0.16
N GLY A 39 -1.25 8.04 1.21
CA GLY A 39 -2.04 7.38 2.25
C GLY A 39 -3.22 6.48 1.84
N ALA A 40 -3.54 6.36 0.56
CA ALA A 40 -4.76 5.73 0.08
C ALA A 40 -4.61 4.21 -0.12
N CYS A 41 -5.47 3.44 0.56
CA CYS A 41 -5.64 2.03 0.28
C CYS A 41 -6.66 1.85 -0.85
N THR A 42 -6.25 1.28 -1.99
CA THR A 42 -7.15 1.04 -3.14
C THR A 42 -8.36 0.19 -2.78
N LEU A 43 -8.21 -0.73 -1.81
CA LEU A 43 -9.32 -1.56 -1.32
C LEU A 43 -10.40 -0.74 -0.60
N GLU A 44 -9.99 0.24 0.20
CA GLU A 44 -10.87 0.96 1.13
C GLU A 44 -11.43 2.25 0.54
N GLN A 45 -10.75 2.80 -0.45
CA GLN A 45 -11.21 4.02 -1.12
C GLN A 45 -12.07 3.65 -2.32
N ASP A 46 -13.36 4.00 -2.25
CA ASP A 46 -14.33 3.67 -3.30
C ASP A 46 -14.04 4.37 -4.63
N GLY A 47 -13.42 5.56 -4.58
CA GLY A 47 -12.99 6.30 -5.76
C GLY A 47 -11.76 5.74 -6.49
N LEU A 48 -11.14 4.66 -5.99
CA LEU A 48 -9.97 4.03 -6.61
C LEU A 48 -10.31 2.66 -7.19
N PHE A 49 -9.75 2.30 -8.35
CA PHE A 49 -9.89 0.93 -8.87
C PHE A 49 -9.24 -0.11 -7.94
N SER A 50 -9.95 -1.21 -7.67
CA SER A 50 -9.47 -2.28 -6.78
C SER A 50 -9.95 -3.66 -7.21
N TYR A 51 -9.02 -4.48 -7.69
CA TYR A 51 -9.30 -5.85 -8.11
C TYR A 51 -9.81 -6.74 -6.96
N ARG A 52 -9.36 -6.47 -5.71
CA ARG A 52 -9.81 -7.21 -4.53
C ARG A 52 -11.27 -6.91 -4.19
N ARG A 53 -11.74 -5.68 -4.47
CA ARG A 53 -13.12 -5.26 -4.26
C ARG A 53 -14.02 -5.72 -5.39
N ASP A 54 -13.57 -5.49 -6.63
CA ASP A 54 -14.31 -5.83 -7.85
C ASP A 54 -13.35 -6.45 -8.88
N LYS A 55 -13.67 -7.68 -9.29
CA LYS A 55 -12.86 -8.43 -10.27
C LYS A 55 -12.92 -7.81 -11.68
N GLN A 56 -13.98 -7.09 -12.01
CA GLN A 56 -14.18 -6.42 -13.30
C GLN A 56 -14.02 -4.89 -13.17
N THR A 57 -12.86 -4.46 -12.68
CA THR A 57 -12.53 -3.03 -12.51
C THR A 57 -11.41 -2.57 -13.46
N GLY A 58 -11.25 -1.25 -13.61
CA GLY A 58 -10.18 -0.62 -14.38
C GLY A 58 -8.77 -0.84 -13.78
N ARG A 59 -7.75 -0.21 -14.37
CA ARG A 59 -6.35 -0.31 -13.92
C ARG A 59 -5.70 1.08 -13.89
N PHE A 60 -4.86 1.30 -12.89
CA PHE A 60 -3.94 2.44 -12.87
C PHE A 60 -2.67 2.10 -13.62
N ALA A 61 -2.00 3.11 -14.17
CA ALA A 61 -0.68 3.00 -14.75
C ALA A 61 0.26 4.01 -14.08
N GLY A 62 1.45 3.57 -13.67
CA GLY A 62 2.53 4.45 -13.21
C GLY A 62 3.46 4.75 -14.39
N LEU A 63 3.64 6.03 -14.72
CA LEU A 63 4.55 6.47 -15.78
C LEU A 63 5.72 7.23 -15.14
N VAL A 64 6.93 6.91 -15.59
CA VAL A 64 8.17 7.59 -15.21
C VAL A 64 8.98 7.81 -16.48
N TRP A 65 9.50 9.02 -16.68
CA TRP A 65 10.40 9.33 -17.77
C TRP A 65 11.50 10.26 -17.26
N ALA A 66 12.69 10.14 -17.85
CA ALA A 66 13.74 11.13 -17.67
C ALA A 66 13.52 12.25 -18.70
N HIS A 67 13.82 13.47 -18.30
CA HIS A 67 13.99 14.62 -19.19
C HIS A 67 15.43 15.09 -19.02
N ASP A 68 16.10 15.44 -20.12
CA ASP A 68 17.37 16.18 -20.12
C ASP A 68 17.24 17.59 -19.55
#